data_AF-A0A844GFL3-F1
#
_entry.id   AF-A0A844GFL3-F1
#
_cell.length_a   1.000
_cell.length_b   1.000
_cell.length_c   1.000
_cell.angle_alpha   90.00
_cell.angle_beta   90.00
_cell.angle_gamma   90.00
#
_symmetry.space_group_name_H-M   'P 1'
#
loop_
_entity.id
_entity.type
_entity.pdbx_description
1 polymer ?
#
loop_
_entity_poly.entity_id
_entity_poly.type
_entity_poly.pdbx_seq_one_letter_code
_entity_poly.pdbx_strand_id
1 'polypeptide(L)'
;MPTTYAHDLFGKEVYRRLPADMRYVIRRHGDLYRIGLHGPDILFYYMVSKNPVTQFGVRMHQEKARTFFQEGMRQVRRTKDEALLAYLLGFGCHYMLDSACHPYVNKMADEGVVPHIVLEKEFDRVLMEETGKDPDHYYPACGIIPKMCYAKVIHRAIPLVRTVNIFISLKMMKFLTNLMVCDDHGKKCRVFGRILRLGGRSIGSVIEHFMTEKPVPQAQAPMPELERLYQEAIPETVEYLKELYTLREGNFRLSARWNRTYNG
;
A
#
# COMPACT_ATOMS: atom_id res chain seq x y z
N MET A 1 -3.64 -1.90 7.54
CA MET A 1 -3.30 -1.21 6.29
C MET A 1 -2.06 -0.36 6.56
N PRO A 2 -0.87 -0.84 6.21
CA PRO A 2 0.37 -0.14 6.48
C PRO A 2 0.42 1.19 5.71
N THR A 3 1.06 2.18 6.30
CA THR A 3 0.44 3.51 6.45
C THR A 3 0.78 4.54 5.39
N THR A 4 0.92 4.09 4.13
CA THR A 4 1.20 4.91 2.94
C THR A 4 2.68 5.33 2.81
N TYR A 5 3.36 5.79 3.87
CA TYR A 5 4.77 6.21 3.77
C TYR A 5 5.74 5.03 3.73
N ALA A 6 5.56 4.02 4.58
CA ALA A 6 6.40 2.81 4.57
C ALA A 6 6.48 2.19 3.17
N HIS A 7 5.33 2.06 2.49
CA HIS A 7 5.29 1.56 1.11
C HIS A 7 5.95 2.48 0.09
N ASP A 8 5.76 3.81 0.19
CA ASP A 8 6.39 4.77 -0.73
C ASP A 8 7.92 4.78 -0.55
N LEU A 9 8.40 4.72 0.69
CA LEU A 9 9.83 4.62 1.00
C LEU A 9 10.41 3.29 0.51
N PHE A 10 9.78 2.17 0.84
CA PHE A 10 10.19 0.84 0.42
C PHE A 10 10.30 0.72 -1.09
N GLY A 11 9.27 1.19 -1.81
CA GLY A 11 9.29 1.22 -3.27
C GLY A 11 10.43 2.05 -3.84
N LYS A 12 10.74 3.21 -3.25
CA LYS A 12 11.90 4.02 -3.67
C LYS A 12 13.23 3.31 -3.42
N GLU A 13 13.36 2.61 -2.31
CA GLU A 13 14.57 1.86 -1.96
C GLU A 13 14.80 0.65 -2.84
N VAL A 14 13.74 -0.10 -3.15
CA VAL A 14 13.76 -1.19 -4.13
C VAL A 14 14.10 -0.63 -5.52
N TYR A 15 13.43 0.44 -5.95
CA TYR A 15 13.66 1.07 -7.26
C TYR A 15 15.14 1.41 -7.50
N ARG A 16 15.84 1.96 -6.50
CA ARG A 16 17.27 2.30 -6.61
C ARG A 16 18.17 1.09 -6.87
N ARG A 17 17.75 -0.11 -6.45
CA ARG A 17 18.49 -1.37 -6.56
C ARG A 17 18.09 -2.21 -7.77
N LEU A 18 16.99 -1.88 -8.46
CA LEU A 18 16.56 -2.58 -9.66
C LEU A 18 17.52 -2.37 -10.86
N PRO A 19 17.62 -3.31 -11.80
CA PRO A 19 18.35 -3.14 -13.07
C PRO A 19 17.91 -1.90 -13.88
N ALA A 20 18.82 -1.41 -14.74
CA ALA A 20 18.64 -0.13 -15.45
C ALA A 20 17.41 -0.10 -16.38
N ASP A 21 17.10 -1.20 -17.05
CA ASP A 21 15.96 -1.33 -17.95
C ASP A 21 14.62 -1.29 -17.17
N MET A 22 14.54 -1.97 -16.03
CA MET A 22 13.39 -1.88 -15.12
C MET A 22 13.22 -0.45 -14.59
N ARG A 23 14.32 0.19 -14.16
CA ARG A 23 14.28 1.59 -13.69
C ARG A 23 13.83 2.54 -14.80
N TYR A 24 14.18 2.27 -16.06
CA TYR A 24 13.76 3.06 -17.21
C TYR A 24 12.25 2.99 -17.45
N VAL A 25 11.66 1.78 -17.39
CA VAL A 25 10.20 1.59 -17.49
C VAL A 25 9.49 2.31 -16.34
N ILE A 26 9.93 2.08 -15.09
CA ILE A 26 9.33 2.69 -13.91
C ILE A 26 9.40 4.22 -13.99
N ARG A 27 10.54 4.80 -14.40
CA ARG A 27 10.70 6.25 -14.49
C ARG A 27 9.73 6.89 -15.49
N ARG A 28 9.44 6.24 -16.62
CA ARG A 28 8.47 6.74 -17.61
C ARG A 28 7.02 6.68 -17.14
N HIS A 29 6.72 5.79 -16.19
CA HIS A 29 5.38 5.58 -15.64
C HIS A 29 5.36 5.71 -14.10
N GLY A 30 6.15 6.65 -13.56
CA GLY A 30 6.43 6.75 -12.13
C GLY A 30 5.18 6.92 -11.27
N ASP A 31 4.21 7.69 -11.74
CA ASP A 31 2.93 7.86 -11.04
C ASP A 31 2.18 6.53 -10.85
N LEU A 32 2.16 5.69 -11.88
CA LEU A 32 1.49 4.39 -11.84
C LEU A 32 2.25 3.39 -10.96
N TYR A 33 3.58 3.43 -10.99
CA TYR A 33 4.40 2.67 -10.03
C TYR A 33 4.07 3.07 -8.60
N ARG A 34 4.05 4.38 -8.30
CA ARG A 34 3.72 4.89 -6.96
C ARG A 34 2.29 4.57 -6.53
N ILE A 35 1.31 4.62 -7.43
CA ILE A 35 -0.05 4.15 -7.13
C ILE A 35 -0.04 2.65 -6.85
N GLY A 36 0.75 1.87 -7.60
CA GLY A 36 0.94 0.43 -7.39
C GLY A 36 1.52 0.10 -6.02
N LEU A 37 2.33 0.96 -5.41
CA LEU A 37 2.86 0.76 -4.05
C LEU A 37 1.77 0.68 -2.97
N HIS A 38 0.52 1.03 -3.29
CA HIS A 38 -0.62 0.83 -2.41
C HIS A 38 -1.38 -0.48 -2.68
N GLY A 39 -1.01 -1.27 -3.68
CA GLY A 39 -1.63 -2.56 -3.93
C GLY A 39 -3.17 -2.54 -3.97
N PRO A 40 -3.87 -3.49 -3.29
CA PRO A 40 -5.32 -3.51 -3.22
C PRO A 40 -5.91 -2.43 -2.31
N ASP A 41 -5.10 -1.75 -1.50
CA ASP A 41 -5.55 -0.81 -0.46
C ASP A 41 -6.30 0.40 -1.00
N ILE A 42 -6.03 0.79 -2.24
CA ILE A 42 -6.79 1.84 -2.93
C ILE A 42 -8.30 1.55 -2.91
N LEU A 43 -8.69 0.27 -2.85
CA LEU A 43 -10.10 -0.15 -2.87
C LEU A 43 -10.80 0.05 -1.53
N PHE A 44 -10.07 0.14 -0.42
CA PHE A 44 -10.65 0.44 0.91
C PHE A 44 -11.17 1.88 1.00
N TYR A 45 -10.71 2.77 0.11
CA TYR A 45 -11.16 4.16 0.04
C TYR A 45 -12.36 4.37 -0.90
N TYR A 46 -12.91 3.33 -1.53
CA TYR A 46 -14.14 3.48 -2.33
C TYR A 46 -15.35 3.59 -1.41
N MET A 47 -15.80 4.82 -1.15
CA MET A 47 -16.92 5.15 -0.25
C MET A 47 -16.68 4.68 1.21
N VAL A 48 -17.06 5.51 2.19
CA VAL A 48 -16.73 5.26 3.61
C VAL A 48 -17.53 4.11 4.23
N SER A 49 -18.56 3.60 3.54
CA SER A 49 -19.40 2.48 4.00
C SER A 49 -19.02 1.14 3.35
N LYS A 50 -19.31 0.03 4.04
CA LYS A 50 -19.16 -1.33 3.48
C LYS A 50 -19.86 -1.45 2.12
N ASN A 51 -19.15 -1.93 1.11
CA ASN A 51 -19.67 -2.05 -0.25
C ASN A 51 -18.88 -3.12 -1.05
N PRO A 52 -19.36 -3.52 -2.25
CA PRO A 52 -18.71 -4.59 -3.01
C PRO A 52 -17.24 -4.35 -3.39
N VAL A 53 -16.81 -3.10 -3.57
CA VAL A 53 -15.43 -2.75 -3.93
C VAL A 53 -14.51 -2.91 -2.72
N THR A 54 -14.91 -2.39 -1.56
CA THR A 54 -14.14 -2.56 -0.32
C THR A 54 -14.04 -4.03 0.07
N GLN A 55 -15.13 -4.80 -0.06
CA GLN A 55 -15.12 -6.24 0.16
C GLN A 55 -14.25 -7.01 -0.84
N PHE A 56 -14.17 -6.55 -2.09
CA PHE A 56 -13.27 -7.13 -3.07
C PHE A 56 -11.80 -6.89 -2.70
N GLY A 57 -11.44 -5.69 -2.22
CA GLY A 57 -10.12 -5.43 -1.65
C GLY A 57 -9.76 -6.36 -0.50
N VAL A 58 -10.72 -6.65 0.40
CA VAL A 58 -10.51 -7.56 1.54
C VAL A 58 -10.22 -8.99 1.05
N ARG A 59 -10.98 -9.46 0.06
CA ARG A 59 -10.75 -10.78 -0.54
C ARG A 59 -9.39 -10.88 -1.24
N MET A 60 -8.97 -9.84 -1.96
CA MET A 60 -7.64 -9.83 -2.59
C MET A 60 -6.52 -10.07 -1.58
N HIS A 61 -6.60 -9.52 -0.37
CA HIS A 61 -5.60 -9.72 0.68
C HIS A 61 -5.51 -11.18 1.17
N GLN A 62 -6.58 -11.95 1.03
CA GLN A 62 -6.68 -13.36 1.44
C GLN A 62 -6.33 -14.34 0.30
N GLU A 63 -6.22 -13.86 -0.93
CA GLU A 63 -5.92 -14.67 -2.11
C GLU A 63 -4.40 -14.76 -2.34
N LYS A 64 -3.97 -15.85 -2.99
CA LYS A 64 -2.59 -16.01 -3.44
C LYS A 64 -2.28 -14.99 -4.53
N ALA A 65 -1.20 -14.23 -4.36
CA ALA A 65 -0.87 -13.17 -5.31
C ALA A 65 -0.46 -13.68 -6.70
N ARG A 66 0.00 -14.93 -6.81
CA ARG A 66 0.44 -15.57 -8.07
C ARG A 66 -0.58 -15.37 -9.20
N THR A 67 -1.85 -15.65 -8.96
CA THR A 67 -2.89 -15.57 -10.00
C THR A 67 -3.05 -14.14 -10.50
N PHE A 68 -3.07 -13.16 -9.59
CA PHE A 68 -3.15 -11.74 -9.93
C PHE A 68 -1.97 -11.29 -10.82
N PHE A 69 -0.74 -11.62 -10.41
CA PHE A 69 0.46 -11.22 -11.14
C PHE A 69 0.60 -11.94 -12.49
N GLN A 70 0.25 -13.24 -12.56
CA GLN A 70 0.29 -13.97 -13.83
C GLN A 70 -0.69 -13.39 -14.85
N GLU A 71 -1.92 -13.09 -14.45
CA GLU A 71 -2.91 -12.49 -15.34
C GLU A 71 -2.55 -11.06 -15.75
N GLY A 72 -2.06 -10.24 -14.81
CA GLY A 72 -1.55 -8.90 -15.10
C GLY A 72 -0.39 -8.92 -16.10
N MET A 73 0.62 -9.76 -15.86
CA MET A 73 1.78 -9.87 -16.74
C MET A 73 1.45 -10.51 -18.08
N ARG A 74 0.45 -11.40 -18.16
CA ARG A 74 -0.09 -11.92 -19.42
C ARG A 74 -0.65 -10.77 -20.27
N GLN A 75 -1.35 -9.81 -19.66
CA GLN A 75 -1.83 -8.63 -20.37
C GLN A 75 -0.65 -7.75 -20.83
N VAL A 76 0.31 -7.45 -19.95
CA VAL A 76 1.54 -6.71 -20.32
C VAL A 76 2.22 -7.33 -21.53
N ARG A 77 2.44 -8.65 -21.52
CA ARG A 77 3.11 -9.36 -22.62
C ARG A 77 2.34 -9.25 -23.94
N ARG A 78 1.01 -9.36 -23.89
CA ARG A 78 0.12 -9.31 -25.07
C ARG A 78 0.02 -7.92 -25.67
N THR A 79 -0.05 -6.89 -24.84
CA THR A 79 -0.29 -5.50 -25.29
C THR A 79 0.97 -4.64 -25.34
N LYS A 80 2.09 -5.14 -24.80
CA LYS A 80 3.33 -4.39 -24.58
C LYS A 80 3.09 -3.09 -23.77
N ASP A 81 2.16 -3.16 -22.82
CA ASP A 81 1.73 -2.02 -22.00
C ASP A 81 2.68 -1.78 -20.83
N GLU A 82 3.64 -0.87 -21.04
CA GLU A 82 4.63 -0.49 -20.04
C GLU A 82 4.03 0.27 -18.84
N ALA A 83 2.87 0.92 -19.03
CA ALA A 83 2.18 1.61 -17.95
C ALA A 83 1.57 0.61 -16.97
N LEU A 84 0.96 -0.46 -17.50
CA LEU A 84 0.50 -1.60 -16.69
C LEU A 84 1.68 -2.33 -16.03
N LEU A 85 2.79 -2.51 -16.73
CA LEU A 85 4.00 -3.11 -16.17
C LEU A 85 4.51 -2.32 -14.96
N ALA A 86 4.65 -1.00 -15.07
CA ALA A 86 5.09 -0.16 -13.97
C ALA A 86 4.13 -0.23 -12.77
N TYR A 87 2.81 -0.23 -13.01
CA TYR A 87 1.82 -0.43 -11.95
C TYR A 87 2.00 -1.78 -11.24
N LEU A 88 2.16 -2.87 -11.99
CA LEU A 88 2.35 -4.21 -11.42
C LEU A 88 3.68 -4.36 -10.67
N LEU A 89 4.76 -3.69 -11.11
CA LEU A 89 6.02 -3.67 -10.37
C LEU A 89 5.87 -2.93 -9.02
N GLY A 90 5.11 -1.84 -8.99
CA GLY A 90 4.75 -1.16 -7.74
C GLY A 90 3.89 -2.04 -6.83
N PHE A 91 2.90 -2.71 -7.41
CA PHE A 91 2.05 -3.68 -6.70
C PHE A 91 2.87 -4.83 -6.13
N GLY A 92 3.90 -5.29 -6.86
CA GLY A 92 4.85 -6.28 -6.39
C GLY A 92 5.58 -5.84 -5.12
N CYS A 93 6.05 -4.58 -5.04
CA CYS A 93 6.64 -4.05 -3.82
C CYS A 93 5.68 -4.08 -2.63
N HIS A 94 4.44 -3.65 -2.84
CA HIS A 94 3.42 -3.68 -1.80
C HIS A 94 3.19 -5.10 -1.27
N TYR A 95 2.93 -6.04 -2.17
CA TYR A 95 2.75 -7.45 -1.82
C TYR A 95 3.94 -8.03 -1.05
N MET A 96 5.16 -7.73 -1.49
CA MET A 96 6.36 -8.26 -0.86
C MET A 96 6.54 -7.73 0.57
N LEU A 97 6.30 -6.44 0.79
CA LEU A 97 6.38 -5.84 2.12
C LEU A 97 5.28 -6.35 3.06
N ASP A 98 4.03 -6.35 2.60
CA ASP A 98 2.88 -6.83 3.37
C ASP A 98 3.06 -8.28 3.81
N SER A 99 3.39 -9.16 2.86
CA SER A 99 3.57 -10.59 3.16
C SER A 99 4.80 -10.90 4.02
N ALA A 100 5.72 -9.95 4.19
CA ALA A 100 6.84 -10.05 5.11
C ALA A 100 6.48 -9.53 6.52
N CYS A 101 5.76 -8.42 6.61
CA CYS A 101 5.49 -7.73 7.87
C CYS A 101 4.21 -8.20 8.57
N HIS A 102 3.14 -8.49 7.82
CA HIS A 102 1.84 -8.81 8.40
C HIS A 102 1.83 -10.02 9.34
N PRO A 103 2.60 -11.11 9.14
CA PRO A 103 2.67 -12.18 10.13
C PRO A 103 3.06 -11.67 11.53
N TYR A 104 4.01 -10.73 11.60
CA TYR A 104 4.47 -10.15 12.85
C TYR A 104 3.49 -9.10 13.38
N VAL A 105 2.99 -8.21 12.52
CA VAL A 105 1.99 -7.19 12.90
C VAL A 105 0.72 -7.85 13.46
N ASN A 106 0.23 -8.91 12.81
CA ASN A 106 -0.94 -9.67 13.25
C ASN A 106 -0.66 -10.36 14.59
N LYS A 107 0.52 -10.98 14.76
CA LYS A 107 0.92 -11.57 16.05
C LYS A 107 0.87 -10.55 17.19
N MET A 108 1.42 -9.35 17.00
CA MET A 108 1.41 -8.30 18.03
C MET A 108 0.00 -7.83 18.38
N ALA A 109 -0.91 -7.79 17.39
CA ALA A 109 -2.31 -7.47 17.61
C ALA A 109 -3.06 -8.58 18.33
N ASP A 110 -2.86 -9.84 17.93
CA ASP A 110 -3.51 -11.02 18.50
C ASP A 110 -3.07 -11.28 19.95
N GLU A 111 -1.81 -10.99 20.28
CA GLU A 111 -1.26 -11.05 21.65
C GLU A 111 -1.65 -9.82 22.50
N GLY A 112 -2.35 -8.85 21.92
CA GLY A 112 -2.81 -7.64 22.62
C GLY A 112 -1.69 -6.66 22.99
N VAL A 113 -0.50 -6.78 22.39
CA VAL A 113 0.65 -5.91 22.65
C VAL A 113 0.38 -4.50 22.14
N VAL A 114 -0.02 -4.40 20.86
CA VAL A 114 -0.37 -3.15 20.20
C VAL A 114 -1.39 -3.43 19.10
N PRO A 115 -2.45 -2.60 18.93
CA PRO A 115 -3.39 -2.79 17.83
C PRO A 115 -2.70 -2.72 16.47
N HIS A 116 -3.08 -3.58 15.53
CA HIS A 116 -2.51 -3.69 14.18
C HIS A 116 -2.31 -2.33 13.51
N ILE A 117 -3.38 -1.53 13.46
CA ILE A 117 -3.38 -0.20 12.84
C ILE A 117 -2.47 0.82 13.54
N VAL A 118 -2.28 0.67 14.85
CA VAL A 118 -1.41 1.54 15.63
C VAL A 118 0.04 1.22 15.32
N LEU A 119 0.41 -0.07 15.28
CA LEU A 119 1.77 -0.50 14.96
C LEU A 119 2.20 -0.03 13.57
N GLU A 120 1.34 -0.19 12.57
CA GLU A 120 1.59 0.28 11.21
C GLU A 120 1.92 1.78 11.17
N LYS A 121 1.11 2.62 11.82
CA LYS A 121 1.32 4.07 11.80
C LYS A 121 2.56 4.52 12.53
N GLU A 122 2.83 3.89 13.67
CA GLU A 122 4.01 4.23 14.43
C GLU A 122 5.26 3.82 13.66
N PHE A 123 5.18 2.77 12.82
CA PHE A 123 6.26 2.49 11.88
C PHE A 123 6.40 3.56 10.80
N ASP A 124 5.31 4.07 10.23
CA ASP A 124 5.37 5.24 9.34
C ASP A 124 6.00 6.46 10.00
N ARG A 125 5.64 6.76 11.26
CA ARG A 125 6.22 7.85 12.05
C ARG A 125 7.73 7.67 12.18
N VAL A 126 8.18 6.51 12.62
CA VAL A 126 9.61 6.20 12.79
C VAL A 126 10.35 6.41 11.47
N LEU A 127 9.84 5.84 10.37
CA LEU A 127 10.46 6.00 9.06
C LEU A 127 10.47 7.47 8.61
N MET A 128 9.42 8.24 8.89
CA MET A 128 9.37 9.68 8.58
C MET A 128 10.47 10.42 9.36
N GLU A 129 10.57 10.21 10.66
CA GLU A 129 11.57 10.86 11.52
C GLU A 129 13.01 10.50 11.08
N GLU A 130 13.29 9.22 10.82
CA GLU A 130 14.59 8.73 10.34
C GLU A 130 15.01 9.32 9.00
N THR A 131 14.03 9.62 8.14
CA THR A 131 14.26 10.22 6.83
C THR A 131 14.13 11.74 6.82
N GLY A 132 14.10 12.37 8.00
CA GLY A 132 14.04 13.82 8.18
C GLY A 132 12.73 14.46 7.73
N LYS A 133 11.62 13.70 7.79
CA LYS A 133 10.26 14.20 7.58
C LYS A 133 9.60 14.47 8.92
N ASP A 134 8.80 15.51 8.96
CA ASP A 134 7.94 15.83 10.09
C ASP A 134 6.65 14.99 9.98
N PRO A 135 6.38 14.04 10.90
CA PRO A 135 5.18 13.22 10.88
C PRO A 135 3.88 14.02 10.94
N ASP A 136 3.91 15.21 11.54
CA ASP A 136 2.73 16.05 11.71
C ASP A 136 2.46 16.92 10.48
N HIS A 137 3.45 17.13 9.59
CA HIS A 137 3.32 18.00 8.41
C HIS A 137 3.56 17.28 7.08
N TYR A 138 3.89 15.98 7.10
CA TYR A 138 4.09 15.19 5.89
C TYR A 138 2.76 14.62 5.37
N TYR A 139 2.50 14.80 4.08
CA TYR A 139 1.30 14.29 3.41
C TYR A 139 1.63 13.03 2.60
N PRO A 140 1.34 11.82 3.12
CA PRO A 140 1.89 10.60 2.53
C PRO A 140 1.20 10.20 1.21
N ALA A 141 -0.01 10.71 0.94
CA ALA A 141 -0.68 10.53 -0.36
C ALA A 141 -0.17 11.48 -1.48
N CYS A 142 1.02 12.08 -1.32
CA CYS A 142 1.62 12.95 -2.33
C CYS A 142 1.85 12.22 -3.67
N GLY A 143 2.16 10.91 -3.62
CA GLY A 143 2.38 10.06 -4.81
C GLY A 143 1.13 9.62 -5.54
N ILE A 144 -0.05 9.84 -4.96
CA ILE A 144 -1.32 9.43 -5.56
C ILE A 144 -1.82 10.57 -6.44
N ILE A 145 -1.84 10.33 -7.75
CA ILE A 145 -2.33 11.27 -8.76
C ILE A 145 -3.59 10.70 -9.41
N PRO A 146 -4.80 11.11 -8.96
CA PRO A 146 -6.04 10.57 -9.47
C PRO A 146 -6.31 11.06 -10.91
N LYS A 147 -6.01 10.24 -11.91
CA LYS A 147 -6.35 10.49 -13.32
C LYS A 147 -7.19 9.35 -13.87
N MET A 148 -8.17 9.70 -14.72
CA MET A 148 -9.02 8.70 -15.39
C MET A 148 -8.20 7.76 -16.28
N CYS A 149 -7.14 8.26 -16.94
CA CYS A 149 -6.24 7.41 -17.72
C CYS A 149 -5.49 6.39 -16.87
N TYR A 150 -5.09 6.73 -15.63
CA TYR A 150 -4.46 5.80 -14.71
C TYR A 150 -5.45 4.76 -14.18
N ALA A 151 -6.68 5.18 -13.86
CA ALA A 151 -7.75 4.26 -13.50
C ALA A 151 -8.04 3.25 -14.61
N LYS A 152 -7.94 3.62 -15.89
CA LYS A 152 -8.07 2.69 -17.02
C LYS A 152 -6.94 1.66 -17.06
N VAL A 153 -5.71 2.04 -16.70
CA VAL A 153 -4.57 1.09 -16.58
C VAL A 153 -4.82 0.12 -15.44
N ILE A 154 -5.19 0.62 -14.26
CA ILE A 154 -5.47 -0.20 -13.07
C ILE A 154 -6.64 -1.17 -13.33
N HIS A 155 -7.68 -0.73 -14.05
CA HIS A 155 -8.80 -1.59 -14.44
C HIS A 155 -8.36 -2.81 -15.27
N ARG A 156 -7.27 -2.71 -16.04
CA ARG A 156 -6.72 -3.88 -16.75
C ARG A 156 -6.19 -4.92 -15.76
N ALA A 157 -5.52 -4.50 -14.69
CA ALA A 157 -5.08 -5.41 -13.63
C ALA A 157 -6.25 -5.94 -12.78
N ILE A 158 -7.29 -5.13 -12.60
CA ILE A 158 -8.43 -5.41 -11.71
C ILE A 158 -9.76 -5.23 -12.47
N PRO A 159 -10.10 -6.12 -13.42
CA PRO A 159 -11.25 -5.93 -14.31
C PRO A 159 -12.60 -6.03 -13.60
N LEU A 160 -12.63 -6.67 -12.42
CA LEU A 160 -13.85 -6.79 -11.60
C LEU A 160 -14.29 -5.47 -10.95
N VAL A 161 -13.42 -4.45 -10.93
CA VAL A 161 -13.74 -3.13 -10.40
C VAL A 161 -13.85 -2.14 -11.56
N ARG A 162 -15.00 -1.44 -11.64
CA ARG A 162 -15.23 -0.44 -12.69
C ARG A 162 -14.18 0.68 -12.63
N THR A 163 -13.74 1.17 -13.79
CA THR A 163 -12.78 2.28 -13.90
C THR A 163 -13.19 3.52 -13.09
N VAL A 164 -14.47 3.90 -13.11
CA VAL A 164 -14.98 5.03 -12.31
C VAL A 164 -14.79 4.78 -10.81
N ASN A 165 -14.99 3.56 -10.34
CA ASN A 165 -14.83 3.22 -8.92
C ASN A 165 -13.37 3.32 -8.50
N ILE A 166 -12.44 2.85 -9.34
CA ILE A 166 -10.99 3.03 -9.13
C ILE A 166 -10.63 4.52 -9.09
N PHE A 167 -11.16 5.32 -10.01
CA PHE A 167 -10.91 6.77 -10.02
C PHE A 167 -11.40 7.45 -8.72
N ILE A 168 -12.60 7.10 -8.26
CA ILE A 168 -13.16 7.60 -6.98
C ILE A 168 -12.29 7.15 -5.81
N SER A 169 -11.89 5.87 -5.77
CA SER A 169 -10.95 5.31 -4.78
C SER A 169 -9.68 6.15 -4.65
N LEU A 170 -9.01 6.48 -5.76
CA LEU A 170 -7.78 7.27 -5.73
C LEU A 170 -8.02 8.70 -5.22
N LYS A 171 -9.14 9.34 -5.61
CA LYS A 171 -9.51 10.66 -5.09
C LYS A 171 -9.77 10.63 -3.59
N MET A 172 -10.51 9.62 -3.14
CA MET A 172 -10.87 9.46 -1.73
C MET A 172 -9.66 9.10 -0.87
N MET A 173 -8.76 8.24 -1.35
CA MET A 173 -7.50 7.94 -0.67
C MET A 173 -6.69 9.21 -0.48
N LYS A 174 -6.47 9.98 -1.56
CA LYS A 174 -5.75 11.25 -1.46
C LYS A 174 -6.39 12.22 -0.47
N PHE A 175 -7.71 12.34 -0.49
CA PHE A 175 -8.44 13.23 0.39
C PHE A 175 -8.38 12.78 1.87
N LEU A 176 -8.70 11.52 2.14
CA LEU A 176 -8.78 10.98 3.50
C LEU A 176 -7.39 10.89 4.14
N THR A 177 -6.39 10.40 3.41
CA THR A 177 -5.01 10.35 3.92
C THR A 177 -4.47 11.74 4.26
N ASN A 178 -4.75 12.76 3.43
CA ASN A 178 -4.34 14.13 3.74
C ASN A 178 -5.12 14.75 4.91
N LEU A 179 -6.37 14.36 5.10
CA LEU A 179 -7.18 14.81 6.23
C LEU A 179 -6.67 14.23 7.56
N MET A 180 -6.00 13.06 7.53
CA MET A 180 -5.49 12.37 8.71
C MET A 180 -4.14 12.87 9.22
N VAL A 181 -3.54 13.86 8.54
CA VAL A 181 -2.28 14.51 8.94
C VAL A 181 -2.55 15.50 10.09
N CYS A 182 -1.68 15.52 11.11
CA CYS A 182 -1.83 16.31 12.34
C CYS A 182 -1.23 17.73 12.27
N ASP A 183 -1.26 18.35 11.10
CA ASP A 183 -0.67 19.68 10.80
C ASP A 183 -1.36 20.86 11.54
N ASP A 184 -2.40 20.58 12.32
CA ASP A 184 -3.21 21.58 13.01
C ASP A 184 -3.36 21.32 14.52
N HIS A 185 -2.40 20.60 15.10
CA HIS A 185 -2.42 20.15 16.51
C HIS A 185 -3.69 19.34 16.83
N GLY A 186 -4.09 18.49 15.89
CA GLY A 186 -5.24 17.58 16.00
C GLY A 186 -6.60 18.27 15.98
N LYS A 187 -6.73 19.52 15.50
CA LYS A 187 -8.03 20.20 15.36
C LYS A 187 -8.92 19.46 14.36
N LYS A 188 -8.39 19.05 13.21
CA LYS A 188 -9.08 18.20 12.21
C LYS A 188 -9.58 16.93 12.85
N CYS A 189 -8.73 16.19 13.55
CA CYS A 189 -9.10 14.96 14.28
C CYS A 189 -10.26 15.21 15.27
N ARG A 190 -10.20 16.30 16.04
CA ARG A 190 -11.25 16.65 17.02
C ARG A 190 -12.58 17.03 16.35
N VAL A 191 -12.54 17.84 15.29
CA VAL A 191 -13.75 18.27 14.56
C VAL A 191 -14.38 17.10 13.83
N PHE A 192 -13.59 16.35 13.07
CA PHE A 192 -14.06 15.17 12.34
C PHE A 192 -14.55 14.09 13.30
N GLY A 193 -13.83 13.85 14.40
CA GLY A 193 -14.25 12.94 15.46
C GLY A 193 -15.59 13.32 16.09
N ARG A 194 -15.90 14.62 16.26
CA ARG A 194 -17.22 15.08 16.75
C ARG A 194 -18.33 14.86 15.73
N ILE A 195 -18.10 15.17 14.46
CA ILE A 195 -19.07 14.95 13.38
C ILE A 195 -19.38 13.46 13.24
N LEU A 196 -18.34 12.64 13.28
CA LEU A 196 -18.46 11.20 13.19
C LEU A 196 -19.17 10.60 14.43
N ARG A 197 -18.90 11.07 15.66
CA ARG A 197 -19.61 10.58 16.87
C ARG A 197 -21.13 10.70 16.82
N LEU A 198 -21.68 11.62 16.02
CA LEU A 198 -23.13 11.76 15.80
C LEU A 198 -23.72 10.66 14.88
N GLY A 199 -22.88 9.88 14.18
CA GLY A 199 -23.26 8.91 13.15
C GLY A 199 -23.28 7.42 13.56
N GLY A 200 -23.04 7.08 14.83
CA GLY A 200 -23.19 5.70 15.35
C GLY A 200 -21.93 4.81 15.39
N ARG A 201 -22.06 3.61 15.98
CA ARG A 201 -20.98 2.73 16.52
C ARG A 201 -19.89 2.25 15.55
N SER A 202 -20.01 2.45 14.23
CA SER A 202 -19.04 2.00 13.22
C SER A 202 -17.76 2.86 13.11
N ILE A 203 -17.56 3.79 14.05
CA ILE A 203 -16.71 4.98 13.87
C ILE A 203 -15.43 4.97 14.71
N GLY A 204 -15.35 4.10 15.72
CA GLY A 204 -14.11 3.91 16.51
C GLY A 204 -12.91 3.56 15.62
N SER A 205 -13.12 2.77 14.57
CA SER A 205 -12.08 2.39 13.62
C SER A 205 -11.52 3.58 12.84
N VAL A 206 -12.34 4.59 12.49
CA VAL A 206 -11.89 5.79 11.74
C VAL A 206 -11.00 6.69 12.59
N ILE A 207 -11.28 6.81 13.89
CA ILE A 207 -10.42 7.57 14.82
C ILE A 207 -9.08 6.86 14.98
N GLU A 208 -9.09 5.53 15.03
CA GLU A 208 -7.89 4.69 14.99
C GLU A 208 -7.12 4.80 13.68
N HIS A 209 -7.53 5.59 12.67
CA HIS A 209 -6.76 5.89 11.45
C HIS A 209 -6.00 7.24 11.49
N PHE A 210 -6.23 8.12 12.47
CA PHE A 210 -5.44 9.37 12.60
C PHE A 210 -4.08 9.14 13.27
N MET A 211 -3.02 9.75 12.74
CA MET A 211 -1.75 9.85 13.48
C MET A 211 -2.00 10.61 14.78
N THR A 212 -1.32 10.23 15.85
CA THR A 212 -1.39 10.95 17.13
C THR A 212 -0.22 11.94 17.22
N GLU A 213 -0.34 13.00 18.01
CA GLU A 213 0.77 13.97 18.15
C GLU A 213 1.98 13.38 18.89
N LYS A 214 1.76 12.36 19.74
CA LYS A 214 2.81 11.74 20.54
C LYS A 214 2.97 10.27 20.17
N PRO A 215 4.21 9.75 20.11
CA PRO A 215 4.45 8.32 19.88
C PRO A 215 3.68 7.45 20.88
N VAL A 216 3.20 6.30 20.43
CA VAL A 216 2.50 5.33 21.27
C VAL A 216 3.54 4.43 21.96
N PRO A 217 3.69 4.47 23.29
CA PRO A 217 4.76 3.75 23.98
C PRO A 217 4.78 2.24 23.72
N GLN A 218 3.60 1.63 23.59
CA GLN A 218 3.45 0.20 23.31
C GLN A 218 4.02 -0.22 21.94
N ALA A 219 4.10 0.70 20.97
CA ALA A 219 4.65 0.43 19.66
C ALA A 219 6.19 0.41 19.63
N GLN A 220 6.86 0.90 20.68
CA GLN A 220 8.32 0.92 20.73
C GLN A 220 8.94 -0.49 20.79
N ALA A 221 8.36 -1.39 21.57
CA ALA A 221 8.87 -2.75 21.74
C ALA A 221 8.89 -3.58 20.44
N PRO A 222 7.83 -3.59 19.60
CA PRO A 222 7.85 -4.34 18.34
C PRO A 222 8.65 -3.67 17.21
N MET A 223 9.07 -2.42 17.35
CA MET A 223 9.66 -1.64 16.25
C MET A 223 10.94 -2.25 15.66
N PRO A 224 11.94 -2.72 16.46
CA PRO A 224 13.19 -3.25 15.91
C PRO A 224 12.99 -4.49 15.02
N GLU A 225 12.03 -5.36 15.36
CA GLU A 225 11.74 -6.55 14.56
C GLU A 225 11.02 -6.18 13.27
N LEU A 226 10.11 -5.20 13.30
CA LEU A 226 9.45 -4.70 12.11
C LEU A 226 10.45 -4.01 11.14
N GLU A 227 11.40 -3.25 11.68
CA GLU A 227 12.49 -2.66 10.91
C GLU A 227 13.39 -3.74 10.29
N ARG A 228 13.73 -4.80 11.04
CA ARG A 228 14.48 -5.94 10.51
C ARG A 228 13.77 -6.59 9.32
N LEU A 229 12.46 -6.87 9.45
CA LEU A 229 11.64 -7.44 8.38
C LEU A 229 11.58 -6.53 7.15
N TYR A 230 11.43 -5.22 7.36
CA TYR A 230 11.46 -4.23 6.29
C TYR A 230 12.80 -4.25 5.53
N GLN A 231 13.93 -4.22 6.25
CA GLN A 231 15.26 -4.18 5.65
C GLN A 231 15.59 -5.48 4.88
N GLU A 232 15.21 -6.64 5.43
CA GLU A 232 15.39 -7.94 4.77
C GLU A 232 14.52 -8.09 3.53
N ALA A 233 13.31 -7.51 3.53
CA ALA A 233 12.40 -7.57 2.39
C ALA A 233 12.91 -6.78 1.17
N ILE A 234 13.79 -5.78 1.34
CA ILE A 234 14.31 -4.96 0.22
C ILE A 234 15.08 -5.81 -0.81
N PRO A 235 16.21 -6.49 -0.46
CA PRO A 235 16.94 -7.30 -1.43
C PRO A 235 16.11 -8.48 -1.93
N GLU A 236 15.27 -9.07 -1.09
CA GLU A 236 14.35 -10.14 -1.50
C GLU A 236 13.39 -9.65 -2.62
N THR A 237 12.80 -8.46 -2.43
CA THR A 237 11.89 -7.86 -3.41
C THR A 237 12.58 -7.55 -4.73
N VAL A 238 13.84 -7.11 -4.71
CA VAL A 238 14.61 -6.87 -5.94
C VAL A 238 14.71 -8.14 -6.79
N GLU A 239 15.00 -9.29 -6.18
CA GLU A 239 15.08 -10.56 -6.90
C GLU A 239 13.71 -11.03 -7.42
N TYR A 240 12.65 -10.94 -6.60
CA TYR A 240 11.32 -11.33 -7.06
C TYR A 240 10.74 -10.39 -8.11
N LEU A 241 11.04 -9.10 -8.07
CA LEU A 241 10.64 -8.20 -9.16
C LEU A 241 11.37 -8.50 -10.47
N LYS A 242 12.64 -8.92 -10.44
CA LYS A 242 13.34 -9.42 -11.64
C LYS A 242 12.63 -10.65 -12.19
N GLU A 243 12.29 -11.60 -11.33
CA GLU A 243 11.53 -12.80 -11.69
C GLU A 243 10.19 -12.42 -12.35
N LEU A 244 9.40 -11.56 -11.71
CA LEU A 244 8.13 -11.07 -12.24
C LEU A 244 8.31 -10.39 -13.59
N TYR A 245 9.35 -9.56 -13.71
CA TYR A 245 9.64 -8.82 -14.94
C TYR A 245 9.95 -9.74 -16.11
N THR A 246 10.55 -10.92 -15.91
CA THR A 246 10.79 -11.89 -16.99
C THR A 246 9.51 -12.33 -17.71
N LEU A 247 8.34 -12.31 -17.04
CA LEU A 247 7.07 -12.71 -17.65
C LEU A 247 6.62 -11.79 -18.79
N ARG A 248 7.22 -10.61 -18.95
CA ARG A 248 6.97 -9.74 -20.12
C ARG A 248 7.46 -10.36 -21.43
N GLU A 249 8.46 -11.25 -21.35
CA GLU A 249 9.10 -11.90 -22.51
C GLU A 249 8.50 -13.29 -22.80
N GLY A 250 7.93 -13.96 -21.81
CA GLY A 250 7.43 -15.33 -21.97
C GLY A 250 6.54 -15.81 -20.85
N ASN A 251 6.05 -17.04 -20.97
CA ASN A 251 5.23 -17.68 -19.93
C ASN A 251 6.12 -18.50 -18.98
N PHE A 252 6.88 -17.80 -18.13
CA PHE A 252 7.73 -18.42 -17.13
C PHE A 252 6.95 -18.74 -15.85
N ARG A 253 7.39 -19.76 -15.12
CA ARG A 253 6.79 -20.12 -13.83
C ARG A 253 7.31 -19.18 -12.75
N LEU A 254 6.39 -18.57 -12.03
CA LEU A 254 6.70 -17.84 -10.80
C LEU A 254 7.09 -18.82 -9.69
N SER A 255 8.03 -18.42 -8.85
CA SER A 255 8.47 -19.17 -7.67
C SER A 255 7.33 -19.33 -6.65
N ALA A 256 7.57 -20.18 -5.64
CA ALA A 256 6.59 -20.43 -4.59
C ALA A 256 6.30 -19.20 -3.73
N ARG A 257 7.17 -18.17 -3.74
CA ARG A 257 7.00 -16.94 -2.96
C ARG A 257 5.66 -16.26 -3.24
N TRP A 258 5.24 -16.25 -4.50
CA TRP A 258 3.97 -15.67 -4.96
C TRP A 258 2.73 -16.46 -4.54
N ASN A 259 2.89 -17.64 -3.93
CA ASN A 259 1.77 -18.41 -3.39
C ASN A 259 1.35 -17.96 -1.98
N ARG A 260 2.07 -17.02 -1.35
CA ARG A 260 1.66 -16.41 -0.09
C ARG A 260 0.51 -15.43 -0.32
N THR A 261 -0.26 -15.20 0.74
CA THR A 261 -1.24 -14.12 0.78
C THR A 261 -0.55 -12.81 1.15
N TYR A 262 -1.30 -11.70 1.19
CA TYR A 262 -0.77 -10.43 1.67
C TYR A 262 -0.56 -10.45 3.19
N ASN A 263 -1.20 -11.37 3.91
CA ASN A 263 -1.08 -11.51 5.35
C ASN A 263 0.05 -12.46 5.80
N GLY A 264 0.80 -13.03 4.85
CA GLY A 264 1.73 -14.15 5.08
C GLY A 264 1.36 -15.40 4.31
#